data_AF-A0A5P2G1I5-F1
#
_entry.id   AF-A0A5P2G1I5-F1
#
_cell.length_a   1.000
_cell.length_b   1.000
_cell.length_c   1.000
_cell.angle_alpha   90.00
_cell.angle_beta   90.00
_cell.angle_gamma   90.00
#
_symmetry.space_group_name_H-M   'P 1'
#
loop_
_entity.id
_entity.type
_entity.pdbx_description
1 polymer ?
#
loop_
_entity_poly.entity_id
_entity_poly.type
_entity_poly.pdbx_seq_one_letter_code
_entity_poly.pdbx_strand_id
1 'polypeptide(L)'
;MGRLFEESFKKMAVELSYVKESVLSAAKELDISADLLSKWRRDPRFNGGTLVPKNNKLSPEEQELRELRKRLKEAELENAILKKAVAIFAGKD
;
A
#
# COMPACT_ATOMS: atom_id res chain seq x y z
N MET A 1 -8.63 29.69 16.01
CA MET A 1 -8.44 30.41 14.73
C MET A 1 -7.75 29.45 13.77
N GLY A 2 -8.40 29.03 12.69
CA GLY A 2 -7.78 28.09 11.73
C GLY A 2 -6.73 28.80 10.89
N ARG A 3 -5.54 28.20 10.72
CA ARG A 3 -4.55 28.71 9.76
C ARG A 3 -5.15 28.58 8.36
N LEU A 4 -5.30 29.70 7.65
CA LEU A 4 -5.73 29.72 6.26
C LEU A 4 -4.52 29.47 5.38
N PHE A 5 -4.64 28.52 4.47
CA PHE A 5 -3.62 28.20 3.49
C PHE A 5 -4.14 28.53 2.09
N GLU A 6 -3.29 29.16 1.30
CA GLU A 6 -3.54 29.43 -0.11
C GLU A 6 -3.73 28.13 -0.90
N GLU A 7 -4.49 28.18 -1.98
CA GLU A 7 -4.76 27.02 -2.82
C GLU A 7 -3.50 26.46 -3.49
N SER A 8 -2.59 27.35 -3.92
CA SER A 8 -1.28 27.00 -4.47
C SER A 8 -0.44 26.19 -3.48
N PHE A 9 -0.40 26.63 -2.22
CA PHE A 9 0.29 25.91 -1.15
C PHE A 9 -0.30 24.53 -0.92
N LYS A 10 -1.63 24.39 -0.93
CA LYS A 10 -2.29 23.09 -0.76
C LYS A 10 -1.95 22.12 -1.90
N LYS A 11 -1.93 22.60 -3.15
CA LYS A 11 -1.54 21.81 -4.32
C LYS A 11 -0.10 21.33 -4.22
N MET A 12 0.83 22.25 -3.95
CA MET A 12 2.24 21.93 -3.72
C MET A 12 2.43 20.92 -2.59
N ALA A 13 1.73 21.08 -1.47
CA ALA A 13 1.82 20.16 -0.34
C ALA A 13 1.36 18.75 -0.73
N VAL A 14 0.29 18.66 -1.52
CA VAL A 14 -0.21 17.39 -2.06
C VAL A 14 0.79 16.76 -3.02
N GLU A 15 1.37 17.53 -3.95
CA GLU A 15 2.42 17.05 -4.86
C GLU A 15 3.65 16.53 -4.10
N LEU A 16 4.13 17.27 -3.09
CA LEU A 16 5.25 16.85 -2.25
C LEU A 16 4.99 15.51 -1.55
N SER A 17 3.74 15.26 -1.15
CA SER A 17 3.35 13.99 -0.53
C SER A 17 3.45 12.79 -1.48
N TYR A 18 3.28 13.01 -2.80
CA TYR A 18 3.51 11.99 -3.81
C TYR A 18 5.00 11.81 -4.10
N VAL A 19 5.74 12.91 -4.26
CA VAL A 19 7.20 12.87 -4.52
C VAL A 19 7.94 12.12 -3.41
N LYS A 20 7.48 12.25 -2.16
CA LYS A 20 8.07 11.55 -1.00
C LYS A 20 7.48 10.17 -0.72
N GLU A 21 6.44 9.77 -1.45
CA GLU A 21 5.62 8.58 -1.18
C GLU A 21 5.13 8.48 0.29
N SER A 22 5.04 9.61 1.00
CA SER A 22 4.75 9.65 2.43
C SER A 22 4.11 10.97 2.84
N VAL A 23 2.85 10.90 3.30
CA VAL A 23 2.13 12.06 3.85
C VAL A 23 2.79 12.55 5.14
N LEU A 24 3.28 11.63 5.98
CA LEU A 24 3.93 11.97 7.24
C LEU A 24 5.22 12.77 7.02
N SER A 25 6.05 12.33 6.06
CA SER A 25 7.31 13.00 5.72
C SER A 25 7.05 14.39 5.14
N ALA A 26 6.13 14.51 4.18
CA ALA A 26 5.77 15.80 3.58
C ALA A 26 5.14 16.77 4.60
N ALA A 27 4.27 16.28 5.48
CA ALA A 27 3.64 17.10 6.51
C ALA A 27 4.67 17.64 7.53
N LYS A 28 5.64 16.80 7.93
CA LYS A 28 6.74 17.20 8.81
C LYS A 28 7.62 18.27 8.18
N GLU A 29 7.91 18.16 6.88
CA GLU A 29 8.72 19.15 6.16
C GLU A 29 8.02 20.50 6.02
N LEU A 30 6.70 20.49 5.84
CA LEU A 30 5.89 21.69 5.69
C LEU A 30 5.36 22.27 7.01
N ASP A 31 5.74 21.67 8.15
CA ASP A 31 5.25 22.00 9.49
C ASP A 31 3.71 22.11 9.57
N ILE A 32 3.04 21.10 9.00
CA ILE A 32 1.58 20.94 9.05
C ILE A 32 1.20 19.58 9.61
N SER A 33 -0.06 19.40 10.02
CA SER A 33 -0.52 18.09 10.46
C SER A 33 -0.70 17.13 9.27
N ALA A 34 -0.27 15.88 9.47
CA ALA A 34 -0.44 14.82 8.47
C ALA A 34 -1.92 14.56 8.14
N ASP A 35 -2.83 14.73 9.12
CA ASP A 35 -4.27 14.63 8.93
C ASP A 35 -4.82 15.71 8.00
N LEU A 36 -4.32 16.94 8.13
CA LEU A 36 -4.71 18.04 7.26
C LEU A 36 -4.24 17.79 5.82
N LEU A 37 -2.98 17.38 5.66
CA LEU A 37 -2.43 17.04 4.34
C LEU A 37 -3.16 15.85 3.69
N SER A 38 -3.53 14.84 4.49
CA SER A 38 -4.33 13.71 4.03
C SER A 38 -5.71 14.14 3.51
N LYS A 39 -6.35 15.12 4.16
CA LYS A 39 -7.62 15.69 3.68
C LYS A 39 -7.43 16.40 2.34
N TRP A 40 -6.38 17.20 2.18
CA TRP A 40 -6.09 17.88 0.90
C TRP A 40 -5.76 16.89 -0.21
N ARG A 41 -5.00 15.83 0.07
CA ARG A 41 -4.67 14.79 -0.92
C ARG A 41 -5.90 14.07 -1.47
N ARG A 42 -6.93 13.94 -0.65
CA ARG A 42 -8.24 13.35 -1.04
C ARG A 42 -9.18 14.33 -1.72
N ASP A 43 -8.87 15.63 -1.69
CA ASP A 43 -9.71 16.67 -2.25
C ASP A 43 -9.36 16.89 -3.73
N PRO A 44 -10.31 16.68 -4.66
CA PRO A 44 -10.05 16.80 -6.10
C PRO A 44 -9.57 18.19 -6.53
N ARG A 45 -9.84 19.22 -5.72
CA ARG A 45 -9.38 20.59 -5.99
C ARG A 45 -7.87 20.75 -5.87
N PHE A 46 -7.23 19.96 -4.99
CA PHE A 46 -5.81 20.12 -4.66
C PHE A 46 -4.94 18.97 -5.19
N ASN A 47 -5.53 17.85 -5.58
CA ASN A 47 -4.80 16.73 -6.18
C ASN A 47 -4.77 16.78 -7.72
N GLY A 48 -5.17 17.88 -8.36
CA GLY A 48 -5.08 18.04 -9.81
C GLY A 48 -5.95 17.05 -10.61
N GLY A 49 -6.99 16.47 -10.00
CA GLY A 49 -7.84 15.48 -10.65
C GLY A 49 -7.19 14.11 -10.83
N THR A 50 -5.97 13.88 -10.31
CA THR A 50 -5.47 12.52 -10.16
C THR A 50 -6.31 11.87 -9.08
N LEU A 51 -7.29 11.08 -9.52
CA LEU A 51 -8.03 10.16 -8.67
C LEU A 51 -7.02 9.22 -8.03
N VAL A 52 -6.51 9.59 -6.86
CA VAL A 52 -5.80 8.67 -5.98
C VAL A 52 -6.76 7.50 -5.80
N PRO A 53 -6.36 6.26 -6.11
CA PRO A 53 -7.24 5.13 -5.91
C PRO A 53 -7.73 5.19 -4.47
N LYS A 54 -9.03 5.39 -4.29
CA LYS A 54 -9.70 5.15 -3.01
C LYS A 54 -9.60 3.66 -2.76
N ASN A 55 -8.48 3.19 -2.23
CA ASN A 55 -8.42 2.07 -1.32
C ASN A 55 -6.98 1.60 -1.04
N ASN A 56 -6.75 1.24 0.22
CA ASN A 56 -5.83 0.18 0.66
C ASN A 56 -6.19 -1.21 0.08
N LYS A 57 -6.71 -1.29 -1.14
CA LYS A 57 -6.97 -2.54 -1.85
C LYS A 57 -5.83 -2.63 -2.82
N LEU A 58 -5.01 -3.65 -2.61
CA LEU A 58 -4.05 -4.15 -3.58
C LEU A 58 -4.64 -3.98 -4.98
N SER A 59 -3.84 -3.43 -5.91
CA SER A 59 -4.20 -3.44 -7.32
C SER A 59 -4.62 -4.87 -7.73
N PRO A 60 -5.44 -5.04 -8.77
CA PRO A 60 -5.84 -6.37 -9.24
C PRO A 60 -4.64 -7.32 -9.41
N GLU A 61 -3.53 -6.79 -9.93
CA GLU A 61 -2.26 -7.49 -10.09
C GLU A 61 -1.61 -7.90 -8.75
N GLU A 62 -1.58 -6.98 -7.77
CA GLU A 62 -1.05 -7.28 -6.44
C GLU A 62 -1.92 -8.27 -5.66
N GLN A 63 -3.25 -8.21 -5.83
CA GLN A 63 -4.18 -9.17 -5.24
C GLN A 63 -3.99 -10.55 -5.87
N GLU A 64 -3.86 -10.62 -7.20
CA GLU A 64 -3.56 -11.85 -7.92
C GLU A 64 -2.21 -12.43 -7.48
N LEU A 65 -1.17 -11.60 -7.38
CA LEU A 65 0.15 -12.01 -6.90
C LEU A 65 0.09 -12.58 -5.48
N ARG A 66 -0.72 -11.99 -4.59
CA ARG A 66 -0.93 -12.48 -3.23
C ARG A 66 -1.62 -13.84 -3.22
N GLU A 67 -2.68 -14.01 -4.00
CA GLU A 67 -3.39 -15.31 -4.10
C GLU A 67 -2.51 -16.39 -4.71
N LEU A 68 -1.73 -16.06 -5.75
CA LEU A 68 -0.75 -16.98 -6.35
C LEU A 68 0.32 -17.40 -5.34
N ARG A 69 0.88 -16.46 -4.57
CA ARG A 69 1.86 -16.77 -3.51
C ARG A 69 1.26 -17.65 -2.42
N LYS A 70 0.00 -17.44 -2.06
CA LYS A 70 -0.71 -18.27 -1.07
C LYS A 70 -0.88 -19.70 -1.58
N ARG A 71 -1.38 -19.87 -2.81
CA ARG A 71 -1.57 -21.17 -3.45
C ARG A 71 -0.25 -21.93 -3.62
N LEU A 72 0.82 -21.22 -3.99
CA LEU A 72 2.16 -21.81 -4.10
C LEU A 72 2.63 -22.37 -2.75
N LYS A 73 2.48 -21.60 -1.68
CA LYS A 73 2.87 -22.02 -0.33
C LYS A 73 2.08 -23.24 0.16
N GLU A 74 0.78 -23.28 -0.12
CA GLU A 74 -0.08 -24.43 0.21
C GLU A 74 0.38 -25.69 -0.54
N ALA A 75 0.62 -25.58 -1.85
CA ALA A 75 1.11 -26.70 -2.67
C ALA A 75 2.51 -27.18 -2.23
N GLU A 76 3.42 -26.26 -1.90
CA GLU A 76 4.75 -26.60 -1.37
C GLU A 76 4.67 -27.36 -0.04
N LEU A 77 3.76 -26.95 0.85
CA LEU A 77 3.54 -27.62 2.13
C LEU A 77 2.97 -29.03 1.92
N GLU A 78 1.95 -29.18 1.08
CA GLU A 78 1.38 -30.49 0.72
C GLU A 78 2.45 -31.40 0.11
N ASN A 79 3.26 -30.89 -0.82
CA ASN A 79 4.35 -31.64 -1.43
C ASN A 79 5.38 -32.10 -0.40
N ALA A 80 5.73 -31.23 0.56
CA ALA A 80 6.65 -31.57 1.63
C ALA A 80 6.10 -32.67 2.55
N ILE A 81 4.80 -32.64 2.87
CA ILE A 81 4.13 -33.67 3.65
C ILE A 81 4.14 -35.01 2.90
N LEU A 82 3.76 -35.00 1.62
CA LEU A 82 3.75 -36.21 0.78
C LEU A 82 5.15 -36.81 0.65
N LYS A 83 6.18 -35.99 0.42
CA LYS A 83 7.58 -36.44 0.38
C LYS A 83 8.01 -37.10 1.69
N LYS A 84 7.64 -36.51 2.84
CA LYS A 84 7.92 -37.11 4.15
C LYS A 84 7.20 -38.45 4.33
N ALA A 85 5.94 -38.55 3.91
CA ALA A 85 5.19 -39.80 3.96
C ALA A 85 5.84 -40.89 3.10
N VAL A 86 6.19 -40.57 1.85
CA VAL A 86 6.90 -41.49 0.95
C VAL A 86 8.22 -41.95 1.56
N ALA A 87 9.01 -41.06 2.14
CA ALA A 87 10.27 -41.43 2.81
C ALA A 87 10.06 -42.39 3.99
N ILE A 88 9.00 -42.20 4.78
CA ILE A 88 8.65 -43.11 5.88
C ILE A 88 8.23 -44.49 5.35
N PHE A 89 7.41 -44.53 4.28
CA PHE A 89 6.97 -45.80 3.69
C PHE A 89 8.09 -46.54 2.95
N ALA A 90 8.98 -45.82 2.27
CA ALA A 90 10.11 -46.41 1.53
C ALA A 90 11.27 -46.88 2.43
N GLY A 91 11.35 -46.41 3.68
CA GLY A 91 12.33 -46.87 4.67
C GLY A 91 11.82 -47.98 5.60
N LYS A 92 10.65 -48.57 5.32
CA LYS A 92 10.02 -49.62 6.13
C LYS A 92 10.24 -51.05 5.57
N ASP A 93 11.15 -51.21 4.63
CA ASP A 93 11.68 -52.52 4.22
C ASP A 93 13.03 -52.81 4.87
#